data_AF-A0A0A9D772-F1
#
_entry.id   AF-A0A0A9D772-F1
#
_cell.length_a   1.000
_cell.length_b   1.000
_cell.length_c   1.000
_cell.angle_alpha   90.00
_cell.angle_beta   90.00
_cell.angle_gamma   90.00
#
_symmetry.space_group_name_H-M   'P 1'
#
loop_
_entity.id
_entity.type
_entity.pdbx_description
1 polymer ?
#
loop_
_entity_poly.entity_id
_entity_poly.type
_entity_poly.pdbx_seq_one_letter_code
_entity_poly.pdbx_strand_id
1 'polypeptide(L)'
;METMVQECACTVDSAVQQWKKSHAAVNDLGKLQVAEVEALVRTAIENNEQHEAEIASSRAVAEEHASNSSKDITQDIDNLLDEVRNSSSRVVSTVEAHFAVLQQLQENHSSQAAGINKHADNAFQSSYKDYEPIGETPVRSEPDVPSKGTIESLRAMPMESLMNEFRENPPYESSKEPKPSLIPRSPLATLN
;
A
#
# COMPACT_ATOMS: atom_id res chain seq x y z
N MET A 1 -98.63 -66.48 29.44
CA MET A 1 -97.96 -65.60 30.43
C MET A 1 -96.53 -66.07 30.65
N GLU A 2 -96.31 -67.36 30.91
CA GLU A 2 -94.99 -67.97 31.09
C GLU A 2 -94.02 -67.78 29.90
N THR A 3 -94.49 -67.93 28.66
CA THR A 3 -93.69 -67.71 27.44
C THR A 3 -93.17 -66.28 27.29
N MET A 4 -93.99 -65.27 27.61
CA MET A 4 -93.55 -63.86 27.58
C MET A 4 -92.51 -63.56 28.66
N VAL A 5 -92.63 -64.18 29.83
CA VAL A 5 -91.65 -64.02 30.92
C VAL A 5 -90.30 -64.63 30.52
N GLN A 6 -90.33 -65.81 29.88
CA GLN A 6 -89.14 -66.47 29.35
C GLN A 6 -88.42 -65.60 28.30
N GLU A 7 -89.17 -65.04 27.35
CA GLU A 7 -88.63 -64.20 26.29
C GLU A 7 -88.05 -62.87 26.81
N CYS A 8 -88.71 -62.30 27.83
CA CYS A 8 -88.22 -61.13 28.54
C CYS A 8 -86.90 -61.43 29.27
N ALA A 9 -86.80 -62.57 29.97
CA ALA A 9 -85.57 -63.00 30.62
C ALA A 9 -84.42 -63.21 29.61
N CYS A 10 -84.68 -63.87 28.48
CA CYS A 10 -83.69 -64.07 27.42
C CYS A 10 -83.19 -62.75 26.81
N THR A 11 -84.08 -61.76 26.66
CA THR A 11 -83.73 -60.43 26.14
C THR A 11 -82.87 -59.67 27.13
N VAL A 12 -83.22 -59.70 28.43
CA VAL A 12 -82.41 -59.10 29.50
C VAL A 12 -81.02 -59.71 29.54
N ASP A 13 -80.89 -61.04 29.51
CA ASP A 13 -79.59 -61.72 29.51
C ASP A 13 -78.74 -61.32 28.29
N SER A 14 -79.35 -61.27 27.11
CA SER A 14 -78.68 -60.85 25.88
C SER A 14 -78.20 -59.40 25.97
N ALA A 15 -79.04 -58.50 26.50
CA ALA A 15 -78.68 -57.09 26.70
C ALA A 15 -77.53 -56.92 27.70
N VAL A 16 -77.55 -57.68 28.82
CA VAL A 16 -76.47 -57.67 29.81
C VAL A 16 -75.15 -58.15 29.20
N GLN A 17 -75.18 -59.19 28.37
CA GLN A 17 -73.98 -59.68 27.68
C GLN A 17 -73.44 -58.67 26.67
N GLN A 18 -74.32 -58.00 25.91
CA GLN A 18 -73.92 -56.94 24.98
C GLN A 18 -73.33 -55.74 25.71
N TRP A 19 -73.92 -55.32 26.83
CA TRP A 19 -73.40 -54.25 27.67
C TRP A 19 -72.00 -54.58 28.21
N LYS A 20 -71.78 -55.80 28.71
CA LYS A 20 -70.44 -56.23 29.19
C LYS A 20 -69.40 -56.19 28.07
N LYS A 21 -69.74 -56.67 26.87
CA LYS A 21 -68.83 -56.64 25.72
C LYS A 21 -68.52 -55.21 25.27
N SER A 22 -69.53 -54.36 25.17
CA SER A 22 -69.35 -52.95 24.79
C SER A 22 -68.52 -52.21 25.82
N HIS A 23 -68.79 -52.41 27.12
CA HIS A 23 -68.00 -51.84 28.21
C HIS A 23 -66.53 -52.28 28.15
N ALA A 24 -66.26 -53.56 27.91
CA ALA A 24 -64.89 -54.07 27.75
C ALA A 24 -64.18 -53.43 26.54
N ALA A 25 -64.87 -53.35 25.39
CA ALA A 25 -64.32 -52.73 24.18
C ALA A 25 -64.00 -51.24 24.37
N VAL A 26 -64.88 -50.48 25.04
CA VAL A 26 -64.65 -49.06 25.36
C VAL A 26 -63.47 -48.91 26.33
N ASN A 27 -63.35 -49.79 27.32
CA ASN A 27 -62.24 -49.76 28.26
C ASN A 27 -60.90 -50.09 27.58
N ASP A 28 -60.87 -51.06 26.67
CA ASP A 28 -59.66 -51.40 25.91
C ASP A 28 -59.28 -50.29 24.92
N LEU A 29 -60.27 -49.67 24.27
CA LEU A 29 -60.05 -48.47 23.46
C LEU A 29 -59.49 -47.31 24.30
N GLY A 30 -60.03 -47.08 25.49
CA GLY A 30 -59.54 -46.05 26.41
C GLY A 30 -58.08 -46.28 26.81
N LYS A 31 -57.70 -47.52 27.12
CA LYS A 31 -56.30 -47.89 27.40
C LYS A 31 -55.38 -47.64 26.20
N LEU A 32 -55.83 -48.02 25.00
CA LEU A 32 -55.07 -47.80 23.77
C LEU A 32 -54.85 -46.30 23.52
N GLN A 33 -55.90 -45.49 23.62
CA GLN A 33 -55.83 -44.04 23.42
C GLN A 33 -54.92 -43.36 24.44
N VAL A 34 -54.98 -43.76 25.72
CA VAL A 34 -54.06 -43.24 26.74
C VAL A 34 -52.62 -43.58 26.38
N ALA A 35 -52.32 -44.82 25.99
CA ALA A 35 -50.97 -45.23 25.60
C ALA A 35 -50.46 -44.46 24.36
N GLU A 36 -51.31 -44.24 23.36
CA GLU A 36 -50.97 -43.46 22.16
C GLU A 36 -50.66 -41.99 22.50
N VAL A 37 -51.49 -41.37 23.35
CA VAL A 37 -51.27 -39.98 23.81
C VAL A 37 -49.99 -39.89 24.63
N GLU A 38 -49.72 -40.84 25.54
CA GLU A 38 -48.47 -40.88 26.31
C GLU A 38 -47.25 -41.02 25.40
N ALA A 39 -47.31 -41.86 24.37
CA ALA A 39 -46.23 -41.99 23.39
C ALA A 39 -46.02 -40.67 22.62
N LEU A 40 -47.09 -40.04 22.16
CA LEU A 40 -47.02 -38.76 21.45
C LEU A 40 -46.41 -37.65 22.31
N VAL A 41 -46.85 -37.53 23.57
CA VAL A 41 -46.33 -36.53 24.52
C VAL A 41 -44.85 -36.79 24.79
N ARG A 42 -44.44 -38.05 24.98
CA ARG A 42 -43.03 -38.40 25.19
C ARG A 42 -42.16 -38.01 24.00
N THR A 43 -42.57 -38.35 22.78
CA THR A 43 -41.86 -37.95 21.57
C THR A 43 -41.81 -36.43 21.40
N ALA A 44 -42.88 -35.71 21.74
CA ALA A 44 -42.88 -34.25 21.70
C ALA A 44 -41.87 -33.64 22.71
N ILE A 45 -41.75 -34.22 23.90
CA ILE A 45 -40.76 -33.82 24.90
C ILE A 45 -39.34 -34.06 24.36
N GLU A 46 -39.05 -35.26 23.87
CA GLU A 46 -37.73 -35.63 23.33
C GLU A 46 -37.33 -34.70 22.16
N ASN A 47 -38.26 -34.41 21.25
CA ASN A 47 -38.01 -33.49 20.14
C ASN A 47 -37.73 -32.06 20.63
N ASN A 48 -38.46 -31.58 21.63
CA ASN A 48 -38.23 -30.25 22.19
C ASN A 48 -36.87 -30.15 22.88
N GLU A 49 -36.47 -31.18 23.64
CA GLU A 49 -35.14 -31.26 24.27
C GLU A 49 -34.02 -31.25 23.22
N GLN A 50 -34.20 -32.01 22.13
CA GLN A 50 -33.26 -32.03 21.01
C GLN A 50 -33.16 -30.66 20.33
N HIS A 51 -34.30 -30.01 20.04
CA HIS A 51 -34.32 -28.67 19.45
C HIS A 51 -33.64 -27.63 20.35
N GLU A 52 -33.87 -27.69 21.66
CA GLU A 52 -33.22 -26.79 22.62
C GLU A 52 -31.69 -26.95 22.57
N ALA A 53 -31.21 -28.20 22.51
CA ALA A 53 -29.77 -28.50 22.40
C ALA A 53 -29.17 -27.99 21.08
N GLU A 54 -29.88 -28.14 19.95
CA GLU A 54 -29.45 -27.64 18.65
C GLU A 54 -29.41 -26.11 18.61
N ILE A 55 -30.42 -25.44 19.16
CA ILE A 55 -30.48 -23.98 19.28
C ILE A 55 -29.35 -23.47 20.17
N ALA A 56 -29.12 -24.10 21.33
CA ALA A 56 -28.04 -23.72 22.23
C ALA A 56 -26.66 -23.86 21.56
N SER A 57 -26.44 -24.95 20.83
CA SER A 57 -25.22 -25.19 20.06
C SER A 57 -25.01 -24.14 18.96
N SER A 58 -26.03 -23.91 18.12
CA SER A 58 -26.00 -22.91 17.05
C SER A 58 -25.74 -21.51 17.59
N ARG A 59 -26.39 -21.15 18.71
CA ARG A 59 -26.19 -19.88 19.39
C ARG A 59 -24.75 -19.72 19.89
N ALA A 60 -24.17 -20.76 20.50
CA ALA A 60 -22.79 -20.71 20.99
C ALA A 60 -21.79 -20.47 19.86
N VAL A 61 -21.97 -21.15 18.72
CA VAL A 61 -21.13 -20.96 17.52
C VAL A 61 -21.29 -19.55 16.96
N ALA A 62 -22.52 -19.03 16.88
CA ALA A 62 -22.77 -17.66 16.40
C ALA A 62 -22.16 -16.61 17.33
N GLU A 63 -22.23 -16.80 18.65
CA GLU A 63 -21.65 -15.92 19.65
C GLU A 63 -20.12 -15.91 19.60
N GLU A 64 -19.50 -17.09 19.47
CA GLU A 64 -18.05 -17.21 19.27
C GLU A 64 -17.61 -16.52 17.98
N HIS A 65 -18.29 -16.76 16.86
CA HIS A 65 -18.00 -16.12 15.58
C HIS A 65 -18.10 -14.59 15.67
N ALA A 66 -19.16 -14.06 16.29
CA ALA A 66 -19.33 -12.62 16.48
C ALA A 66 -18.21 -12.03 17.35
N SER A 67 -17.84 -12.71 18.44
CA SER A 67 -16.72 -12.30 19.31
C SER A 67 -15.39 -12.29 18.55
N ASN A 68 -15.10 -13.33 17.77
CA ASN A 68 -13.86 -13.43 17.00
C ASN A 68 -13.80 -12.35 15.91
N SER A 69 -14.87 -12.19 15.14
CA SER A 69 -14.96 -11.13 14.13
C SER A 69 -14.80 -9.73 14.73
N SER A 70 -15.37 -9.48 15.91
CA SER A 70 -15.18 -8.20 16.61
C SER A 70 -13.73 -7.97 17.04
N LYS A 71 -13.01 -9.02 17.49
CA LYS A 71 -11.59 -8.92 17.83
C LYS A 71 -10.74 -8.64 16.60
N ASP A 72 -11.00 -9.35 15.50
CA ASP A 72 -10.28 -9.18 14.24
C ASP A 72 -10.44 -7.75 13.71
N ILE A 73 -11.68 -7.23 13.68
CA ILE A 73 -11.96 -5.84 13.27
C ILE A 73 -11.21 -4.83 14.16
N THR A 74 -11.17 -5.06 15.48
CA THR A 74 -10.47 -4.17 16.40
C THR A 74 -8.96 -4.18 16.13
N GLN A 75 -8.39 -5.38 15.94
CA GLN A 75 -6.97 -5.53 15.61
C GLN A 75 -6.60 -4.87 14.27
N ASP A 76 -7.46 -4.99 13.27
CA ASP A 76 -7.25 -4.36 11.96
C ASP A 76 -7.29 -2.82 12.07
N ILE A 77 -8.19 -2.28 12.89
CA ILE A 77 -8.24 -0.84 13.17
C ILE A 77 -6.94 -0.38 13.84
N ASP A 78 -6.46 -1.11 14.85
CA ASP A 78 -5.21 -0.77 15.55
C ASP A 78 -4.01 -0.80 14.60
N ASN A 79 -3.90 -1.85 13.78
CA ASN A 79 -2.86 -1.97 12.76
C ASN A 79 -2.90 -0.82 11.76
N LEU A 80 -4.10 -0.45 11.29
CA LEU A 80 -4.29 0.65 10.35
C LEU A 80 -3.90 2.00 10.97
N LEU A 81 -4.25 2.23 12.24
CA LEU A 81 -3.90 3.45 12.96
C LEU A 81 -2.37 3.60 13.11
N ASP A 82 -1.68 2.50 13.41
CA ASP A 82 -0.22 2.50 13.50
C ASP A 82 0.44 2.77 12.14
N GLU A 83 -0.05 2.15 11.06
CA GLU A 83 0.42 2.42 9.70
C GLU A 83 0.20 3.88 9.28
N VAL A 84 -0.99 4.44 9.57
CA VAL A 84 -1.28 5.85 9.30
C VAL A 84 -0.35 6.77 10.08
N ARG A 85 -0.09 6.48 11.36
CA ARG A 85 0.84 7.24 12.19
C ARG A 85 2.26 7.20 11.63
N ASN A 86 2.73 6.02 11.23
CA ASN A 86 4.05 5.82 10.63
C ASN A 86 4.19 6.56 9.30
N SER A 87 3.17 6.45 8.44
CA SER A 87 3.12 7.18 7.16
C SER A 87 3.14 8.69 7.37
N SER A 88 2.29 9.21 8.27
CA SER A 88 2.26 10.63 8.62
C SER A 88 3.60 11.13 9.15
N SER A 89 4.26 10.35 10.03
CA SER A 89 5.58 10.69 10.56
C SER A 89 6.63 10.82 9.45
N ARG A 90 6.62 9.90 8.47
CA ARG A 90 7.52 9.96 7.31
C ARG A 90 7.29 11.18 6.44
N VAL A 91 6.02 11.54 6.19
CA VAL A 91 5.67 12.74 5.44
C VAL A 91 6.15 13.99 6.16
N VAL A 92 5.86 14.13 7.46
CA VAL A 92 6.32 15.25 8.28
C VAL A 92 7.85 15.36 8.25
N SER A 93 8.56 14.27 8.49
CA SER A 93 10.03 14.24 8.43
C SER A 93 10.58 14.68 7.06
N THR A 94 9.92 14.28 5.97
CA THR A 94 10.31 14.67 4.61
C THR A 94 10.07 16.16 4.36
N VAL A 95 8.93 16.68 4.81
CA VAL A 95 8.59 18.11 4.71
C VAL A 95 9.58 18.96 5.51
N GLU A 96 9.93 18.54 6.73
CA GLU A 96 10.94 19.22 7.56
C GLU A 96 12.31 19.22 6.88
N ALA A 97 12.74 18.10 6.30
CA ALA A 97 13.99 18.03 5.55
C ALA A 97 13.99 18.96 4.33
N HIS A 98 12.89 19.01 3.58
CA HIS A 98 12.75 19.94 2.45
C HIS A 98 12.74 21.40 2.89
N PHE A 99 12.07 21.71 4.01
CA PHE A 99 12.06 23.05 4.59
C PHE A 99 13.49 23.51 4.94
N ALA A 100 14.28 22.66 5.59
CA ALA A 100 15.67 22.97 5.93
C ALA A 100 16.53 23.27 4.69
N VAL A 101 16.37 22.51 3.60
CA VAL A 101 17.07 22.75 2.34
C VAL A 101 16.66 24.08 1.71
N LEU A 102 15.37 24.41 1.71
CA LEU A 102 14.88 25.69 1.17
C LEU A 102 15.39 26.88 1.98
N GLN A 103 15.43 26.76 3.30
CA GLN A 103 15.99 27.79 4.17
C GLN A 103 17.47 28.03 3.85
N GLN A 104 18.27 26.96 3.73
CA GLN A 104 19.68 27.06 3.36
C GLN A 104 19.87 27.69 1.97
N LEU A 105 19.04 27.30 0.99
CA LEU A 105 19.07 27.90 -0.34
C LEU A 105 18.78 29.39 -0.30
N GLN A 106 17.77 29.82 0.46
CA GLN A 106 17.41 31.23 0.62
C GLN A 106 18.55 32.03 1.26
N GLU A 107 19.18 31.51 2.32
CA GLU A 107 20.30 32.16 3.01
C GLU A 107 21.51 32.31 2.08
N ASN A 108 21.89 31.23 1.39
CA ASN A 108 22.99 31.22 0.43
C ASN A 108 22.75 32.21 -0.71
N HIS A 109 21.56 32.18 -1.32
CA HIS A 109 21.20 33.07 -2.41
C HIS A 109 21.21 34.54 -1.96
N SER A 110 20.66 34.84 -0.78
CA SER A 110 20.64 36.20 -0.22
C SER A 110 22.05 36.71 0.05
N SER A 111 22.91 35.87 0.63
CA SER A 111 24.32 36.18 0.87
C SER A 111 25.09 36.43 -0.42
N GLN A 112 24.92 35.56 -1.42
CA GLN A 112 25.55 35.69 -2.72
C GLN A 112 25.10 36.96 -3.45
N ALA A 113 23.79 37.25 -3.48
CA ALA A 113 23.25 38.45 -4.08
C ALA A 113 23.80 39.72 -3.41
N ALA A 114 23.88 39.74 -2.07
CA ALA A 114 24.49 40.84 -1.33
C ALA A 114 26.00 41.00 -1.66
N GLY A 115 26.72 39.88 -1.82
CA GLY A 115 28.12 39.86 -2.22
C GLY A 115 28.34 40.44 -3.63
N ILE A 116 27.49 40.06 -4.59
CA ILE A 116 27.51 40.60 -5.96
C ILE A 116 27.26 42.11 -5.94
N ASN A 117 26.22 42.57 -5.24
CA ASN A 117 25.89 44.00 -5.15
C ASN A 117 27.06 44.79 -4.55
N LYS A 118 27.64 44.32 -3.44
CA LYS A 118 28.80 44.96 -2.83
C LYS A 118 30.00 45.01 -3.78
N HIS A 119 30.24 43.95 -4.53
CA HIS A 119 31.33 43.92 -5.51
C HIS A 119 31.09 44.92 -6.65
N ALA A 120 29.86 45.00 -7.16
CA ALA A 120 29.46 45.97 -8.18
C ALA A 120 29.65 47.41 -7.68
N ASP A 121 29.16 47.74 -6.49
CA ASP A 121 29.31 49.06 -5.87
C ASP A 121 30.79 49.46 -5.75
N ASN A 122 31.63 48.54 -5.26
CA ASN A 122 33.07 48.77 -5.17
C ASN A 122 33.69 49.03 -6.54
N ALA A 123 33.35 48.22 -7.55
CA ALA A 123 33.89 48.37 -8.90
C ALA A 123 33.53 49.73 -9.52
N PHE A 124 32.29 50.18 -9.33
CA PHE A 124 31.85 51.51 -9.78
C PHE A 124 32.57 52.64 -9.04
N GLN A 125 32.87 52.49 -7.74
CA GLN A 125 33.59 53.51 -6.97
C GLN A 125 35.11 53.54 -7.23
N SER A 126 35.73 52.38 -7.46
CA SER A 126 37.20 52.26 -7.54
C SER A 126 37.75 52.22 -8.96
N SER A 127 37.08 51.49 -9.86
CA SER A 127 37.62 51.10 -11.17
C SER A 127 37.03 51.90 -12.32
N TYR A 128 35.79 52.37 -12.17
CA TYR A 128 35.11 53.25 -13.12
C TYR A 128 34.93 54.64 -12.51
N LYS A 129 36.04 55.32 -12.21
CA LYS A 129 35.99 56.74 -11.89
C LYS A 129 35.83 57.54 -13.18
N ASP A 130 35.02 58.60 -13.14
CA ASP A 130 35.05 59.61 -14.20
C ASP A 130 36.50 60.02 -14.44
N TYR A 131 36.92 60.02 -15.70
CA TYR A 131 38.26 60.46 -16.07
C TYR A 131 38.46 61.87 -15.50
N GLU A 132 39.35 62.04 -14.53
CA GLU A 132 39.72 63.38 -14.08
C GLU A 132 40.23 64.11 -15.34
N PRO A 133 39.63 65.24 -15.74
CA PRO A 133 40.09 65.96 -16.91
C PRO A 133 41.46 66.53 -16.59
N ILE A 134 42.53 65.80 -16.94
CA ILE A 134 43.92 66.23 -16.74
C ILE A 134 44.30 67.38 -17.69
N GLY A 135 43.32 67.97 -18.41
CA GLY A 135 43.53 69.02 -19.41
C GLY A 135 44.25 68.57 -20.69
N GLU A 136 44.81 67.36 -20.70
CA GLU A 136 45.48 66.78 -21.86
C GLU A 136 44.59 65.74 -22.53
N THR A 137 44.35 65.94 -23.82
CA THR A 137 43.63 64.99 -24.67
C THR A 137 44.29 63.61 -24.58
N PRO A 138 43.56 62.51 -24.28
CA PRO A 138 44.13 61.17 -24.25
C PRO A 138 44.84 60.85 -25.57
N VAL A 139 46.16 60.66 -25.51
CA VAL A 139 46.96 60.29 -26.68
C VAL A 139 46.62 58.85 -27.04
N ARG A 140 46.35 58.60 -28.32
CA ARG A 140 46.02 57.26 -28.84
C ARG A 140 47.15 56.28 -28.50
N SER A 141 46.90 55.35 -27.59
CA SER A 141 47.78 54.21 -27.35
C SER A 141 47.64 53.25 -28.54
N GLU A 142 48.69 53.07 -29.33
CA GLU A 142 48.71 52.01 -30.34
C GLU A 142 48.73 50.66 -29.60
N PRO A 143 47.82 49.72 -29.93
CA PRO A 143 47.79 48.42 -29.29
C PRO A 143 49.10 47.67 -29.59
N ASP A 144 49.67 47.03 -28.57
CA ASP A 144 50.89 46.23 -28.70
C ASP A 144 50.58 44.98 -29.55
N VAL A 145 50.89 45.08 -30.85
CA VAL A 145 50.69 44.00 -31.81
C VAL A 145 51.99 43.20 -31.96
N PRO A 146 51.94 41.85 -31.87
CA PRO A 146 53.13 41.02 -31.98
C PRO A 146 53.90 41.28 -33.28
N SER A 147 55.22 41.35 -33.16
CA SER A 147 56.08 41.53 -34.33
C SER A 147 55.94 40.35 -35.30
N LYS A 148 56.18 40.59 -36.60
CA LYS A 148 56.21 39.54 -37.62
C LYS A 148 57.11 38.36 -37.22
N GLY A 149 58.26 38.64 -36.61
CA GLY A 149 59.19 37.62 -36.11
C GLY A 149 58.58 36.77 -34.98
N THR A 150 57.82 37.38 -34.08
CA THR A 150 57.06 36.66 -33.04
C THR A 150 56.02 35.74 -33.68
N ILE A 151 55.27 36.23 -34.67
CA ILE A 151 54.27 35.44 -35.40
C ILE A 151 54.93 34.27 -36.14
N GLU A 152 56.08 34.49 -36.78
CA GLU A 152 56.80 33.46 -37.52
C GLU A 152 57.44 32.41 -36.60
N SER A 153 57.89 32.80 -35.40
CA SER A 153 58.40 31.85 -34.40
C SER A 153 57.34 30.88 -33.85
N LEU A 154 56.06 31.30 -33.88
CA LEU A 154 54.92 30.48 -33.44
C LEU A 154 54.34 29.61 -34.56
N ARG A 155 54.83 29.76 -35.80
CA ARG A 155 54.34 28.95 -36.91
C ARG A 155 54.81 27.52 -36.74
N ALA A 156 53.90 26.57 -36.87
CA ALA A 156 54.27 25.16 -36.91
C ALA A 156 55.27 24.89 -38.04
N MET A 157 56.13 23.87 -37.86
CA MET A 157 57.07 23.45 -38.89
C MET A 157 56.33 23.11 -40.20
N PRO A 158 56.97 23.28 -41.38
CA PRO A 158 56.38 22.88 -42.66
C PRO A 158 55.94 21.42 -42.65
N MET A 159 54.83 21.13 -43.33
CA MET A 159 54.23 19.79 -43.36
C MET A 159 55.22 18.73 -43.86
N GLU A 160 56.08 19.10 -44.80
CA GLU A 160 57.11 18.22 -45.37
C GLU A 160 58.13 17.81 -44.30
N SER A 161 58.52 18.75 -43.43
CA SER A 161 59.42 18.48 -42.31
C SER A 161 58.75 17.56 -41.27
N LEU A 162 57.48 17.80 -40.96
CA LEU A 162 56.69 16.95 -40.06
C LEU A 162 56.50 15.54 -40.62
N MET A 163 56.24 15.40 -41.92
CA MET A 163 56.09 14.11 -42.58
C MET A 163 57.41 13.33 -42.64
N ASN A 164 58.54 14.02 -42.84
CA ASN A 164 59.85 13.38 -42.80
C ASN A 164 60.20 12.94 -41.38
N GLU A 165 59.97 13.78 -40.37
CA GLU A 165 60.18 13.40 -38.97
C GLU A 165 59.33 12.19 -38.56
N PHE A 166 58.06 12.14 -38.98
CA PHE A 166 57.19 10.98 -38.74
C PHE A 166 57.65 9.70 -39.45
N ARG A 167 58.32 9.81 -40.60
CA ARG A 167 58.87 8.67 -41.36
C ARG A 167 60.18 8.17 -40.78
N GLU A 168 61.06 9.07 -40.37
CA GLU A 168 62.40 8.76 -39.83
C GLU A 168 62.33 8.33 -38.34
N ASN A 169 61.32 8.82 -37.62
CA ASN A 169 60.99 8.43 -36.25
C ASN A 169 59.51 8.00 -36.19
N PRO A 170 59.14 6.84 -36.77
CA PRO A 170 57.82 6.29 -36.53
C PRO A 170 57.74 5.99 -35.02
N PRO A 171 56.71 6.47 -34.30
CA PRO A 171 56.55 6.12 -32.89
C PRO A 171 56.31 4.61 -32.81
N TYR A 172 57.35 3.83 -32.52
CA TYR A 172 57.25 2.37 -32.46
C TYR A 172 56.92 1.90 -31.05
N GLU A 173 55.81 1.14 -31.00
CA GLU A 173 55.35 0.17 -30.00
C GLU A 173 55.30 0.59 -28.51
N SER A 174 54.08 0.99 -28.10
CA SER A 174 53.60 0.73 -26.74
C SER A 174 52.32 -0.10 -26.81
N SER A 175 52.50 -1.42 -26.67
CA SER A 175 51.63 -2.36 -25.95
C SER A 175 50.11 -2.33 -26.23
N LYS A 176 49.63 -3.38 -26.91
CA LYS A 176 48.28 -3.98 -26.80
C LYS A 176 47.21 -3.13 -26.10
N GLU A 177 46.61 -2.19 -26.82
CA GLU A 177 45.32 -1.65 -26.44
C GLU A 177 44.25 -2.73 -26.73
N PRO A 178 43.44 -3.16 -25.74
CA PRO A 178 42.31 -4.03 -26.04
C PRO A 178 41.35 -3.26 -26.94
N LYS A 179 40.89 -3.90 -28.02
CA LYS A 179 39.80 -3.41 -28.87
C LYS A 179 38.70 -2.76 -28.02
N PRO A 180 38.15 -1.59 -28.40
CA PRO A 180 36.99 -1.03 -27.72
C PRO A 180 35.88 -2.07 -27.71
N SER A 181 35.35 -2.37 -26.52
CA SER A 181 34.33 -3.39 -26.36
C SER A 181 33.10 -3.06 -27.19
N LEU A 182 32.62 -4.01 -27.99
CA LEU A 182 31.39 -3.92 -28.77
C LEU A 182 30.12 -4.10 -27.92
N ILE A 183 30.17 -3.83 -26.61
CA ILE A 183 29.01 -3.95 -25.74
C ILE A 183 28.08 -2.76 -26.03
N PRO A 184 26.83 -2.99 -26.46
CA PRO A 184 25.84 -1.92 -26.59
C PRO A 184 25.65 -1.25 -25.24
N ARG A 185 25.82 0.08 -25.18
CA ARG A 185 25.54 0.86 -23.97
C ARG A 185 24.06 0.69 -23.62
N SER A 186 23.77 0.30 -22.38
CA SER A 186 22.40 0.19 -21.88
C SER A 186 21.69 1.56 -21.95
N PRO A 187 20.41 1.61 -22.33
CA PRO A 187 19.68 2.87 -22.43
C PRO A 187 19.50 3.50 -21.04
N LEU A 188 19.50 4.84 -21.00
CA LEU A 188 19.21 5.66 -19.83
C LEU A 188 17.89 5.21 -19.18
N ALA A 189 17.95 4.81 -17.92
CA ALA A 189 16.76 4.51 -17.14
C ALA A 189 15.89 5.76 -17.06
N THR A 190 14.63 5.63 -17.48
CA THR A 190 13.59 6.62 -17.22
C THR A 190 13.35 6.66 -15.72
N LEU A 191 13.77 7.75 -15.06
CA LEU A 191 13.27 8.11 -13.74
C LEU A 191 11.78 8.44 -13.88
N ASN A 192 10.97 7.81 -13.02
CA ASN A 192 9.56 8.10 -12.82
C ASN A 192 9.33 9.56 -12.43
#